data_AF-A0A1Z4JFV0-F1
#
_entry.id   AF-A0A1Z4JFV0-F1
#
_cell.length_a   1.000
_cell.length_b   1.000
_cell.length_c   1.000
_cell.angle_alpha   90.00
_cell.angle_beta   90.00
_cell.angle_gamma   90.00
#
_symmetry.space_group_name_H-M   'P 1'
#
loop_
_entity.id
_entity.type
_entity.pdbx_description
1 polymer ?
#
loop_
_entity_poly.entity_id
_entity_poly.type
_entity_poly.pdbx_seq_one_letter_code
_entity_poly.pdbx_strand_id
1 'polypeptide(L)'
;MTPAIVAEMAPLQANEDGVILVGKTRVTLDTVVAVFNQGVTAEEIAHRYPSLNLADIYATIAYYLKHQSEVDAYLQQRRQRSQEIRKMNQAVFDPQGLRDRLLARKPAQEAC
;
A
#
# COMPACT_ATOMS: atom_id res chain seq x y z
N MET A 1 44.39 2.62 5.91
CA MET A 1 43.32 3.16 5.05
C MET A 1 42.01 2.63 5.62
N THR A 2 41.15 3.51 6.13
CA THR A 2 39.88 3.10 6.76
C THR A 2 38.81 3.00 5.68
N PRO A 3 38.12 1.86 5.49
CA PRO A 3 36.98 1.82 4.59
C PRO A 3 35.86 2.69 5.20
N ALA A 4 35.44 3.72 4.47
CA ALA A 4 34.30 4.56 4.84
C ALA A 4 33.01 3.87 4.39
N ILE A 5 32.49 2.98 5.23
CA ILE A 5 31.14 2.42 5.05
C ILE A 5 30.14 3.40 5.68
N VAL A 6 29.24 3.94 4.88
CA VAL A 6 28.21 4.90 5.31
C VAL A 6 26.89 4.16 5.48
N ALA A 7 26.20 4.40 6.59
CA ALA A 7 24.87 3.84 6.82
C ALA A 7 23.82 4.59 6.00
N GLU A 8 23.00 3.85 5.26
CA GLU A 8 21.89 4.40 4.48
C GLU A 8 20.61 4.44 5.33
N MET A 9 19.78 5.45 5.12
CA MET A 9 18.48 5.57 5.78
C MET A 9 17.46 4.60 5.16
N ALA A 10 16.44 4.22 5.92
CA ALA A 10 15.35 3.42 5.38
C ALA A 10 14.70 4.15 4.18
N PRO A 11 14.39 3.44 3.07
CA PRO A 11 13.88 4.03 1.84
C PRO A 11 12.39 4.33 2.00
N LEU A 12 12.02 5.17 2.97
CA LEU A 12 10.64 5.50 3.30
C LEU A 12 10.42 7.00 3.10
N GLN A 13 9.45 7.34 2.26
CA GLN A 13 9.15 8.73 1.90
C GLN A 13 7.65 8.99 1.98
N ALA A 14 7.25 10.08 2.64
CA ALA A 14 5.86 10.52 2.62
C ALA A 14 5.54 11.21 1.29
N ASN A 15 4.40 10.86 0.67
CA ASN A 15 3.87 11.63 -0.45
C ASN A 15 3.08 12.87 0.05
N GLU A 16 2.55 13.66 -0.89
CA GLU A 16 1.74 14.86 -0.60
C GLU A 16 0.50 14.57 0.27
N ASP A 17 -0.04 13.35 0.18
CA ASP A 17 -1.20 12.89 0.97
C ASP A 17 -0.82 12.32 2.36
N GLY A 18 0.47 12.33 2.73
CA GLY A 18 0.97 11.74 3.97
C GLY A 18 1.02 10.20 3.98
N VAL A 19 0.97 9.58 2.80
CA VAL A 19 1.15 8.13 2.62
C VAL A 19 2.65 7.81 2.51
N ILE A 20 3.12 6.86 3.33
CA ILE A 20 4.51 6.41 3.29
C ILE A 20 4.67 5.42 2.13
N LEU A 21 5.56 5.77 1.21
CA LEU A 21 5.97 5.00 0.04
C LEU A 21 7.37 4.41 0.24
N VAL A 22 7.63 3.30 -0.44
CA VAL A 22 8.91 2.59 -0.39
C VAL A 22 9.76 2.93 -1.63
N GLY A 23 10.99 3.36 -1.38
CA GLY A 23 11.96 3.76 -2.41
C GLY A 23 11.44 4.91 -3.25
N LYS A 24 11.64 4.81 -4.57
CA LYS A 24 11.11 5.74 -5.58
C LYS A 24 9.83 5.22 -6.24
N THR A 25 9.09 4.36 -5.54
CA THR A 25 7.93 3.65 -6.10
C THR A 25 6.61 4.20 -5.56
N ARG A 26 5.49 3.75 -6.15
CA ARG A 26 4.15 3.99 -5.61
C ARG A 26 3.69 2.88 -4.66
N VAL A 27 4.54 1.91 -4.33
CA VAL A 27 4.20 0.85 -3.39
C VAL A 27 4.29 1.41 -1.98
N THR A 28 3.22 1.20 -1.20
CA THR A 28 3.10 1.78 0.13
C THR A 28 3.76 0.88 1.19
N LEU A 29 4.17 1.49 2.31
CA LEU A 29 4.62 0.76 3.49
C LEU A 29 3.57 -0.25 3.98
N ASP A 30 2.28 0.12 3.93
CA ASP A 30 1.15 -0.75 4.31
C ASP A 30 1.15 -2.06 3.50
N THR A 31 1.42 -1.97 2.20
CA THR A 31 1.48 -3.14 1.32
C THR A 31 2.62 -4.07 1.71
N VAL A 32 3.85 -3.55 1.86
CA VAL A 32 5.00 -4.39 2.21
C VAL A 32 4.81 -5.04 3.58
N VAL A 33 4.37 -4.28 4.58
CA VAL A 33 4.13 -4.79 5.94
C VAL A 33 3.00 -5.82 5.96
N ALA A 34 1.89 -5.57 5.27
CA ALA A 34 0.77 -6.50 5.24
C ALA A 34 1.14 -7.85 4.61
N VAL A 35 1.93 -7.83 3.54
CA VAL A 35 2.35 -9.05 2.82
C VAL A 35 3.43 -9.79 3.62
N PHE A 36 4.36 -9.06 4.26
CA PHE A 36 5.33 -9.64 5.18
C PHE A 36 4.66 -10.33 6.39
N ASN A 37 3.65 -9.69 7.00
CA ASN A 37 2.90 -10.26 8.11
C ASN A 37 2.06 -11.50 7.72
N GLN A 38 1.85 -11.75 6.43
CA GLN A 38 1.24 -12.99 5.92
C GLN A 38 2.27 -14.13 5.77
N GLY A 39 3.53 -13.92 6.14
CA GLY A 39 4.60 -14.91 6.03
C GLY A 39 5.26 -14.97 4.65
N VAL A 40 5.01 -13.97 3.80
CA VAL A 40 5.63 -13.88 2.47
C VAL A 40 7.07 -13.37 2.61
N THR A 41 8.01 -14.01 1.92
CA THR A 41 9.43 -13.63 1.96
C THR A 41 9.69 -12.35 1.16
N ALA A 42 10.81 -11.68 1.44
CA ALA A 42 11.19 -10.44 0.75
C ALA A 42 11.38 -10.65 -0.75
N GLU A 43 11.91 -11.81 -1.16
CA GLU A 43 12.13 -12.20 -2.55
C GLU A 43 10.81 -12.41 -3.29
N GLU A 44 9.83 -13.04 -2.64
CA GLU A 44 8.49 -13.21 -3.18
C GLU A 44 7.74 -11.87 -3.27
N ILE A 45 7.96 -10.95 -2.30
CA ILE A 45 7.46 -9.57 -2.38
C ILE A 45 8.09 -8.86 -3.60
N ALA A 46 9.39 -9.00 -3.83
CA ALA A 46 10.06 -8.42 -4.99
C ALA A 46 9.52 -8.99 -6.30
N HIS A 47 9.18 -10.28 -6.33
CA HIS A 47 8.55 -10.91 -7.48
C HIS A 47 7.15 -10.35 -7.76
N ARG A 48 6.32 -10.16 -6.72
CA ARG A 48 4.95 -9.62 -6.82
C ARG A 48 4.93 -8.13 -7.16
N TYR A 49 5.96 -7.39 -6.77
CA TYR A 49 6.09 -5.95 -7.01
C TYR A 49 7.41 -5.63 -7.71
N PRO A 50 7.53 -5.89 -9.03
CA PRO A 50 8.78 -5.72 -9.78
C PRO A 50 9.33 -4.28 -9.80
N SER A 51 8.51 -3.30 -9.43
CA SER A 51 8.96 -1.91 -9.27
C SER A 51 9.84 -1.70 -8.03
N LEU A 52 9.76 -2.58 -7.03
CA LEU A 52 10.55 -2.50 -5.80
C LEU A 52 11.90 -3.17 -5.97
N ASN A 53 12.94 -2.54 -5.44
CA ASN A 53 14.24 -3.17 -5.28
C ASN A 53 14.21 -4.11 -4.07
N LEU A 54 14.81 -5.29 -4.21
CA LEU A 54 14.96 -6.25 -3.11
C LEU A 54 15.66 -5.65 -1.89
N ALA A 55 16.68 -4.81 -2.10
CA ALA A 55 17.37 -4.11 -1.01
C ALA A 55 16.43 -3.18 -0.24
N ASP A 56 15.56 -2.45 -0.96
CA ASP A 56 14.60 -1.54 -0.34
C ASP A 56 13.55 -2.29 0.48
N ILE A 57 13.15 -3.47 0.03
CA ILE A 57 12.22 -4.35 0.75
C ILE A 57 12.85 -4.80 2.07
N TYR A 58 14.10 -5.31 2.04
CA TYR A 58 14.77 -5.70 3.28
C TYR A 58 14.98 -4.53 4.23
N ALA A 59 15.38 -3.35 3.73
CA ALA A 59 15.55 -2.16 4.55
C ALA A 59 14.21 -1.72 5.18
N THR A 60 13.11 -1.83 4.44
CA THR A 60 11.75 -1.54 4.93
C THR A 60 11.31 -2.53 5.99
N ILE A 61 11.54 -3.83 5.79
CA ILE A 61 11.22 -4.88 6.77
C ILE A 61 12.06 -4.67 8.04
N ALA A 62 13.37 -4.40 7.91
CA ALA A 62 14.23 -4.13 9.05
C ALA A 62 13.76 -2.91 9.85
N TYR A 63 13.36 -1.83 9.15
CA TYR A 63 12.76 -0.66 9.79
C TYR A 63 11.46 -1.02 10.52
N TYR A 64 10.56 -1.75 9.87
CA TYR A 64 9.30 -2.20 10.48
C TYR A 64 9.55 -3.01 11.76
N LEU A 65 10.44 -4.00 11.71
CA LEU A 65 10.75 -4.86 12.86
C LEU A 65 11.34 -4.07 14.04
N LYS A 66 12.07 -2.98 13.77
CA LYS A 66 12.64 -2.11 14.80
C LYS A 66 11.62 -1.10 15.37
N HIS A 67 10.61 -0.74 14.59
CA HIS A 67 9.65 0.33 14.88
C HIS A 67 8.19 -0.15 14.84
N GLN A 68 7.93 -1.41 15.20
CA GLN A 68 6.62 -2.05 15.00
C GLN A 68 5.46 -1.26 15.59
N SER A 69 5.58 -0.78 16.84
CA SER A 69 4.52 -0.03 17.51
C SER A 69 4.14 1.27 16.79
N GLU A 70 5.14 2.01 16.29
CA GLU A 70 4.96 3.26 15.55
C GLU A 70 4.28 2.99 14.20
N VAL A 71 4.79 2.00 13.47
CA VAL A 71 4.25 1.63 12.16
C VAL A 71 2.84 1.08 12.28
N ASP A 72 2.57 0.20 13.26
CA ASP A 72 1.25 -0.38 13.46
C ASP A 72 0.22 0.68 13.84
N ALA A 73 0.59 1.68 14.67
CA ALA A 73 -0.26 2.81 14.99
C ALA A 73 -0.60 3.65 13.74
N TYR A 74 0.40 3.94 12.91
CA TYR A 74 0.22 4.62 11.62
C TYR A 74 -0.73 3.83 10.69
N LEU A 75 -0.52 2.52 10.55
CA LEU A 75 -1.35 1.65 9.72
C LEU A 75 -2.78 1.57 10.24
N GLN A 76 -2.98 1.51 11.56
CA GLN A 76 -4.31 1.53 12.18
C GLN A 76 -5.06 2.83 11.89
N GLN A 77 -4.39 3.98 12.07
CA GLN A 77 -4.99 5.28 11.77
C GLN A 77 -5.42 5.39 10.30
N ARG A 78 -4.60 4.88 9.37
CA ARG A 78 -4.94 4.85 7.94
C ARG A 78 -6.12 3.94 7.62
N ARG A 79 -6.18 2.75 8.22
CA ARG A 79 -7.33 1.84 8.06
C ARG A 79 -8.62 2.50 8.53
N GLN A 80 -8.59 3.17 9.69
CA GLN A 80 -9.74 3.89 10.24
C GLN A 80 -10.22 4.99 9.28
N ARG A 81 -9.31 5.85 8.82
CA ARG A 81 -9.63 6.91 7.85
C ARG A 81 -10.20 6.36 6.54
N SER A 82 -9.62 5.27 6.03
CA SER A 82 -10.12 4.63 4.80
C SER A 82 -11.54 4.07 4.99
N GLN A 83 -11.82 3.47 6.15
CA GLN A 83 -13.16 2.96 6.46
C GLN A 83 -14.19 4.08 6.60
N GLU A 84 -13.83 5.20 7.23
CA GLU A 84 -14.70 6.38 7.35
C GLU A 84 -15.04 6.97 5.98
N ILE A 85 -14.05 7.18 5.13
CA ILE A 85 -14.24 7.67 3.76
C ILE A 85 -15.12 6.71 2.96
N ARG A 86 -14.89 5.39 3.08
CA ARG A 86 -15.72 4.36 2.43
C ARG A 86 -17.18 4.45 2.86
N LYS A 87 -17.45 4.58 4.18
CA LYS A 87 -18.81 4.72 4.71
C LYS A 87 -19.49 5.99 4.20
N MET A 88 -18.78 7.12 4.19
CA MET A 88 -19.30 8.39 3.66
C MET A 88 -19.66 8.27 2.17
N ASN A 89 -18.75 7.71 1.37
CA ASN A 89 -18.99 7.53 -0.07
C ASN A 89 -20.17 6.60 -0.35
N GLN A 90 -20.32 5.51 0.41
CA GLN A 90 -21.45 4.59 0.28
C GLN A 90 -22.78 5.23 0.71
N ALA A 91 -22.78 6.14 1.68
CA ALA A 91 -23.97 6.86 2.09
C ALA A 91 -24.42 7.89 1.03
N VAL A 92 -23.47 8.46 0.28
CA VAL A 92 -23.74 9.47 -0.75
C VAL A 92 -24.09 8.85 -2.10
N PHE A 93 -23.49 7.69 -2.44
CA PHE A 93 -23.70 7.00 -3.70
C PHE A 93 -24.44 5.69 -3.49
N ASP A 94 -25.71 5.61 -3.93
CA ASP A 94 -26.48 4.36 -3.96
C ASP A 94 -25.84 3.35 -4.93
N PRO A 95 -25.20 2.28 -4.42
CA PRO A 95 -24.54 1.29 -5.27
C PRO A 95 -25.55 0.47 -6.09
N GLN A 96 -26.79 0.32 -5.60
CA GLN A 96 -27.84 -0.44 -6.29
C GLN A 96 -28.34 0.34 -7.49
N GLY A 97 -28.68 1.61 -7.32
CA GLY A 97 -29.08 2.49 -8.42
C GLY A 97 -28.02 2.61 -9.52
N LEU A 98 -26.72 2.64 -9.16
CA LEU A 98 -25.65 2.62 -10.16
C LEU A 98 -25.56 1.26 -10.87
N ARG A 99 -25.61 0.15 -10.13
CA ARG A 99 -25.55 -1.21 -10.69
C ARG A 99 -26.72 -1.47 -11.64
N ASP A 100 -27.94 -1.11 -11.26
CA ASP A 100 -29.14 -1.29 -12.06
C ASP A 100 -29.04 -0.48 -13.36
N ARG A 101 -28.53 0.75 -13.28
CA ARG A 101 -28.24 1.57 -14.48
C ARG A 101 -27.19 0.96 -15.40
N LEU A 102 -26.17 0.31 -14.85
CA LEU A 102 -25.13 -0.36 -15.64
C LEU A 102 -25.65 -1.66 -16.28
N LEU A 103 -26.45 -2.44 -15.56
CA LEU A 103 -27.09 -3.66 -16.09
C LEU A 103 -28.12 -3.34 -17.17
N ALA A 104 -28.90 -2.27 -17.01
CA ALA A 104 -29.82 -1.78 -18.04
C ALA A 104 -29.11 -1.32 -19.32
N ARG A 105 -27.82 -0.96 -19.26
CA ARG A 105 -27.00 -0.58 -20.43
C ARG A 105 -26.37 -1.75 -21.18
N LYS A 106 -26.14 -2.89 -20.53
CA LYS A 106 -25.58 -4.10 -21.18
C LYS A 106 -26.35 -4.60 -22.42
N PRO A 107 -27.70 -4.68 -22.44
CA PRO A 107 -28.41 -5.17 -23.62
C PRO A 107 -28.30 -4.25 -24.84
N ALA A 108 -27.94 -2.97 -24.67
CA ALA A 108 -27.69 -2.05 -25.77
C ALA A 108 -26.29 -2.19 -26.40
N GLN A 109 -25.39 -2.95 -25.77
CA GLN A 109 -23.99 -3.08 -26.16
C GLN A 109 -23.67 -4.45 -26.79
N GLU A 110 -24.52 -5.46 -26.59
CA GLU A 110 -24.43 -6.80 -27.19
C GLU A 110 -25.11 -6.90 -28.59
N ALA A 111 -25.77 -5.83 -29.05
CA ALA A 111 -26.46 -5.78 -30.34
C ALA A 111 -25.65 -5.14 -31.49
N CYS A 112 -24.33 -4.96 -31.32
CA CYS A 112 -23.41 -4.48 -32.35
C CYS A 112 -22.37 -5.55 -32.71
#